data_AF-A0A2V5UHY3-F1
#
_entry.id   AF-A0A2V5UHY3-F1
#
_cell.length_a   1.000
_cell.length_b   1.000
_cell.length_c   1.000
_cell.angle_alpha   90.00
_cell.angle_beta   90.00
_cell.angle_gamma   90.00
#
_symmetry.space_group_name_H-M   'P 1'
#
loop_
_entity.id
_entity.type
_entity.pdbx_description
1 polymer ?
#
loop_
_entity_poly.entity_id
_entity_poly.type
_entity_poly.pdbx_seq_one_letter_code
_entity_poly.pdbx_strand_id
1 'polypeptide(L)'
;TLLRPSTNEIKEYTLQRAEIKIQSVKGARLLDAELTGPFKIGYIRLIQFNEPTSEELSKALDDLQKQGMQALILDLRNNPGGLLNSAVDVCAQFLPPNTKVV
;
A
#
# COMPACT_ATOMS: atom_id res chain seq x y z
N THR A 1 6.67 30.39 9.60
CA THR A 1 6.08 30.85 10.87
C THR A 1 5.10 29.86 11.47
N LEU A 2 5.25 29.51 12.76
CA LEU A 2 4.29 28.73 13.55
C LEU A 2 4.03 29.43 14.89
N LEU A 3 2.75 29.58 15.27
CA LEU A 3 2.33 30.02 16.61
C LEU A 3 2.26 28.80 17.53
N ARG A 4 2.91 28.87 18.71
CA ARG A 4 2.80 27.84 19.74
C ARG A 4 1.71 28.24 20.75
N PRO A 5 0.52 27.60 20.79
CA PRO A 5 -0.60 28.03 21.62
C PRO A 5 -0.32 28.01 23.12
N SER A 6 0.54 27.09 23.58
CA SER A 6 0.87 26.94 25.00
C SER A 6 1.75 28.07 25.56
N THR A 7 2.47 28.80 24.70
CA THR A 7 3.39 29.87 25.11
C THR A 7 3.12 31.21 24.43
N ASN A 8 2.17 31.26 23.49
CA ASN A 8 1.88 32.42 22.63
C ASN A 8 3.09 32.97 21.85
N GLU A 9 4.15 32.18 21.72
CA GLU A 9 5.34 32.56 20.96
C GLU A 9 5.16 32.24 19.47
N ILE A 10 5.61 33.17 18.63
CA ILE A 10 5.72 32.97 17.19
C ILE A 10 7.17 32.57 16.87
N LYS A 11 7.35 31.41 16.23
CA LYS A 11 8.67 30.92 15.81
C LYS A 11 8.76 30.78 14.30
N GLU A 12 9.89 31.21 13.74
CA GLU A 12 10.22 30.99 12.34
C GLU A 12 10.93 29.66 12.15
N TYR A 13 10.51 28.92 11.13
CA TYR A 13 11.07 27.65 10.76
C TYR A 13 11.34 27.66 9.26
N THR A 14 12.59 27.38 8.89
CA THR A 14 12.97 27.14 7.50
C THR A 14 12.80 25.66 7.21
N LEU A 15 11.77 25.31 6.43
CA LEU A 15 11.52 23.94 6.01
C LEU A 15 12.24 23.67 4.69
N GLN A 16 13.07 22.63 4.66
CA GLN A 16 13.60 22.12 3.41
C GLN A 16 12.55 21.23 2.77
N ARG A 17 12.28 21.44 1.46
CA ARG A 17 11.41 20.53 0.71
C ARG A 17 12.05 19.14 0.69
N ALA A 18 11.28 18.14 1.10
CA ALA A 18 11.63 16.74 1.01
C ALA A 18 10.48 15.98 0.34
N GLU A 19 10.82 14.96 -0.43
CA GLU A 19 9.84 14.02 -0.96
C GLU A 19 9.32 13.14 0.19
N ILE A 20 8.02 13.20 0.48
CA ILE A 20 7.40 12.37 1.52
C ILE A 20 6.94 11.08 0.86
N LYS A 21 7.73 10.02 1.01
CA LYS A 21 7.34 8.68 0.55
C LYS A 21 6.37 8.06 1.54
N ILE A 22 5.08 8.11 1.20
CA ILE A 22 4.04 7.39 1.93
C ILE A 22 3.97 5.99 1.32
N GLN A 23 4.37 4.97 2.09
CA GLN A 23 4.20 3.57 1.68
C GLN A 23 2.70 3.28 1.52
N SER A 24 2.31 2.89 0.30
CA SER A 24 0.94 2.56 -0.06
C SER A 24 0.61 1.12 0.30
N VAL A 25 1.61 0.24 0.30
CA VAL A 25 1.49 -1.17 0.68
C VAL A 25 2.04 -1.42 2.08
N LYS A 26 1.23 -2.05 2.94
CA LYS A 26 1.62 -2.42 4.31
C LYS A 26 1.25 -3.86 4.65
N GLY A 27 1.99 -4.41 5.60
CA GLY A 27 1.64 -5.66 6.27
C GLY A 27 1.69 -6.89 5.35
N ALA A 28 2.49 -6.85 4.28
CA ALA A 28 2.73 -7.98 3.40
C ALA A 28 3.32 -9.16 4.20
N ARG A 29 2.52 -10.19 4.45
CA ARG A 29 2.93 -11.38 5.21
C ARG A 29 2.05 -12.58 4.89
N LEU A 30 2.53 -13.79 5.19
CA LEU A 30 1.64 -14.93 5.35
C LEU A 30 0.89 -14.77 6.69
N LEU A 31 -0.40 -15.08 6.67
CA LEU A 31 -1.22 -15.16 7.87
C LEU A 31 -0.82 -16.38 8.71
N ASP A 32 -1.09 -16.29 10.01
CA ASP A 32 -0.72 -17.30 10.98
C ASP A 32 -1.53 -18.58 10.77
N ALA A 33 -0.88 -19.74 10.91
CA ALA A 33 -1.50 -21.04 10.65
C ALA A 33 -2.70 -21.34 11.57
N GLU A 34 -2.76 -20.72 12.75
CA GLU A 34 -3.92 -20.79 13.64
C GLU A 34 -5.20 -20.19 13.02
N LEU A 35 -5.04 -19.20 12.13
CA LEU A 35 -6.14 -18.53 11.45
C LEU A 35 -6.50 -19.20 10.11
N THR A 36 -5.51 -19.80 9.44
CA THR A 36 -5.67 -20.30 8.06
C THR A 36 -5.60 -21.83 7.94
N GLY A 37 -5.33 -22.53 9.04
CA GLY A 37 -5.10 -23.97 9.06
C GLY A 37 -3.90 -24.35 8.18
N PRO A 38 -4.03 -25.33 7.28
CA PRO A 38 -2.91 -25.77 6.44
C PRO A 38 -2.60 -24.81 5.27
N PHE A 39 -3.45 -23.79 5.03
CA PHE A 39 -3.33 -22.93 3.86
C PHE A 39 -2.39 -21.75 4.10
N LYS A 40 -1.49 -21.51 3.15
CA LYS A 40 -0.60 -20.33 3.15
C LYS A 40 -1.30 -19.15 2.48
N ILE A 41 -2.04 -18.37 3.26
CA ILE A 41 -2.75 -17.19 2.77
C ILE A 41 -1.88 -15.95 2.99
N GLY A 42 -1.48 -15.29 1.91
CA GLY A 42 -0.83 -14.00 1.97
C GLY A 42 -1.83 -12.90 2.26
N TYR A 43 -1.40 -11.88 2.97
CA TYR A 43 -2.18 -10.72 3.30
C TYR A 43 -1.39 -9.48 2.91
N ILE A 44 -2.01 -8.57 2.18
CA ILE A 44 -1.47 -7.27 1.82
C ILE A 44 -2.54 -6.22 2.10
N ARG A 45 -2.19 -5.15 2.79
CA ARG A 45 -3.08 -4.00 2.98
C ARG A 45 -2.62 -2.84 2.10
N LEU A 46 -3.49 -2.40 1.20
CA LEU A 46 -3.24 -1.27 0.30
C LEU A 46 -4.07 -0.07 0.77
N ILE A 47 -3.37 0.95 1.28
CA ILE A 47 -3.99 2.06 2.03
C ILE A 47 -4.42 3.21 1.11
N GLN A 48 -3.72 3.40 -0.01
CA GLN A 48 -4.03 4.44 -0.99
C GLN A 48 -3.39 4.09 -2.34
N PHE A 49 -3.98 4.56 -3.44
CA PHE A 49 -3.38 4.44 -4.78
C PHE A 49 -2.51 5.67 -5.08
N ASN A 50 -1.20 5.54 -4.89
CA ASN A 50 -0.19 6.54 -5.23
C ASN A 50 0.74 6.03 -6.35
N GLU A 51 1.68 6.86 -6.82
CA GLU A 51 2.60 6.50 -7.90
C GLU A 51 3.37 5.17 -7.65
N PRO A 52 4.00 4.94 -6.48
CA PRO A 52 4.77 3.71 -6.26
C PRO A 52 3.91 2.46 -5.96
N THR A 53 2.58 2.55 -5.90
CA THR A 53 1.73 1.44 -5.40
C THR A 53 1.88 0.16 -6.22
N SER A 54 1.94 0.26 -7.55
CA SER A 54 2.04 -0.92 -8.40
C SER A 54 3.37 -1.65 -8.20
N GLU A 55 4.47 -0.91 -8.11
CA GLU A 55 5.80 -1.47 -7.86
C GLU A 55 5.90 -2.09 -6.46
N GLU A 56 5.41 -1.37 -5.42
CA GLU A 56 5.38 -1.87 -4.05
C GLU A 56 4.54 -3.16 -3.94
N LEU A 57 3.40 -3.21 -4.63
CA LEU A 57 2.52 -4.37 -4.65
C LEU A 57 3.18 -5.54 -5.38
N SER A 58 3.76 -5.31 -6.58
CA SER A 58 4.45 -6.35 -7.35
C SER A 58 5.55 -7.01 -6.52
N LYS A 59 6.38 -6.20 -5.84
CA LYS A 59 7.44 -6.71 -4.98
C LYS A 59 6.91 -7.55 -3.81
N ALA A 60 5.83 -7.09 -3.17
CA ALA A 60 5.20 -7.82 -2.08
C ALA A 60 4.59 -9.16 -2.56
N LEU A 61 3.99 -9.19 -3.74
CA LEU A 61 3.44 -10.41 -4.35
C LEU A 61 4.55 -11.41 -4.67
N ASP A 62 5.65 -10.97 -5.27
CA ASP A 62 6.80 -11.82 -5.60
C ASP A 62 7.38 -12.47 -4.33
N ASP A 63 7.53 -11.68 -3.26
CA ASP A 63 8.08 -12.17 -1.99
C ASP A 63 7.14 -13.17 -1.30
N LEU A 64 5.82 -12.98 -1.40
CA LEU A 64 4.83 -13.93 -0.87
C LEU A 64 4.75 -15.21 -1.72
N GLN A 65 4.85 -15.10 -3.05
CA GLN A 65 4.93 -16.25 -3.94
C GLN A 65 6.16 -17.11 -3.63
N LYS A 66 7.33 -16.50 -3.40
CA LYS A 66 8.56 -17.22 -2.98
C LYS A 66 8.37 -17.96 -1.65
N GLN A 67 7.52 -17.48 -0.76
CA GLN A 67 7.18 -18.14 0.52
C GLN A 67 6.14 -19.29 0.35
N GLY A 68 5.64 -19.51 -0.86
CA GLY A 68 4.65 -20.52 -1.20
C GLY A 68 3.22 -20.10 -0.93
N MET A 69 2.90 -18.80 -1.05
CA MET A 69 1.53 -18.30 -0.96
C MET A 69 0.60 -19.04 -1.94
N GLN A 70 -0.56 -19.48 -1.44
CA GLN A 70 -1.58 -20.20 -2.21
C GLN A 70 -2.83 -19.36 -2.49
N ALA A 71 -3.10 -18.38 -1.64
CA ALA A 71 -4.21 -17.45 -1.78
C ALA A 71 -3.78 -16.08 -1.24
N LEU A 72 -4.43 -15.01 -1.70
CA LEU A 72 -4.13 -13.64 -1.30
C LEU A 72 -5.40 -12.97 -0.78
N ILE A 73 -5.27 -12.26 0.34
CA ILE A 73 -6.21 -11.25 0.80
C ILE A 73 -5.60 -9.87 0.51
N LEU A 74 -6.21 -9.13 -0.40
CA LEU A 74 -5.91 -7.72 -0.65
C LEU A 74 -6.90 -6.85 0.14
N ASP A 75 -6.45 -6.28 1.25
CA ASP A 75 -7.27 -5.43 2.11
C ASP A 75 -7.26 -3.97 1.65
N LEU A 76 -8.41 -3.51 1.15
CA LEU A 76 -8.67 -2.13 0.71
C LEU A 76 -9.48 -1.32 1.75
N ARG A 77 -9.66 -1.82 2.97
CA ARG A 77 -10.45 -1.10 3.99
C ARG A 77 -9.77 0.21 4.38
N ASN A 78 -10.58 1.27 4.41
CA ASN A 78 -10.14 2.65 4.65
C ASN A 78 -9.18 3.18 3.58
N ASN A 79 -9.28 2.67 2.35
CA ASN A 79 -8.59 3.22 1.19
C ASN A 79 -9.52 4.22 0.47
N PRO A 80 -9.22 5.53 0.50
CA PRO A 80 -10.07 6.57 -0.10
C PRO A 80 -9.93 6.66 -1.64
N GLY A 81 -9.13 5.80 -2.26
CA GLY A 81 -8.81 5.85 -3.68
C GLY A 81 -7.44 6.49 -3.95
N GLY A 82 -7.32 7.20 -5.07
CA GLY A 82 -6.09 7.86 -5.48
C GLY A 82 -5.95 7.94 -7.00
N LEU A 83 -4.73 7.76 -7.50
CA LEU A 83 -4.42 7.86 -8.92
C LEU A 83 -5.09 6.74 -9.71
N LEU A 84 -5.86 7.11 -10.75
CA LEU A 84 -6.54 6.16 -11.63
C LEU A 84 -5.55 5.19 -12.30
N ASN A 85 -4.44 5.71 -12.84
CA ASN A 85 -3.43 4.88 -13.50
C ASN A 85 -2.85 3.85 -12.52
N SER A 86 -2.57 4.25 -11.28
CA SER A 86 -2.11 3.34 -10.23
C SER A 86 -3.12 2.23 -9.94
N ALA A 87 -4.42 2.55 -9.92
CA ALA A 87 -5.47 1.54 -9.77
C ALA A 87 -5.53 0.57 -10.97
N VAL A 88 -5.37 1.07 -12.21
CA VAL A 88 -5.31 0.24 -13.42
C VAL A 88 -4.10 -0.69 -13.38
N ASP A 89 -2.93 -0.17 -12.99
CA ASP A 89 -1.70 -0.95 -12.90
C ASP A 89 -1.77 -2.03 -11.82
N VAL A 90 -2.43 -1.74 -10.69
CA VAL A 90 -2.73 -2.73 -9.64
C VAL A 90 -3.65 -3.82 -10.19
N CYS A 91 -4.69 -3.47 -10.95
CA CYS A 91 -5.56 -4.46 -11.60
C CYS A 91 -4.81 -5.34 -12.60
N ALA A 92 -3.83 -4.80 -13.32
CA ALA A 92 -3.01 -5.53 -14.28
C ALA A 92 -2.16 -6.64 -13.63
N GLN A 93 -1.91 -6.60 -12.31
CA GLN A 93 -1.25 -7.69 -11.58
C GLN A 93 -2.10 -8.96 -11.49
N PHE A 94 -3.42 -8.85 -11.66
CA PHE A 94 -4.37 -9.95 -11.44
C PHE A 94 -5.17 -10.33 -12.67
N LEU A 95 -5.41 -9.37 -13.57
CA LEU A 95 -6.28 -9.55 -14.71
C LEU A 95 -5.49 -9.89 -15.98
N PRO A 96 -6.06 -10.70 -16.90
CA PRO A 96 -5.44 -10.93 -18.19
C PRO A 96 -5.25 -9.64 -18.99
N PRO A 97 -4.28 -9.60 -19.92
CA PRO A 97 -4.15 -8.51 -20.87
C PRO A 97 -5.46 -8.23 -21.63
N ASN A 98 -5.68 -6.96 -22.02
CA ASN A 98 -6.89 -6.49 -22.70
C ASN A 98 -8.19 -6.56 -21.88
N THR A 99 -8.11 -6.77 -20.57
CA THR A 99 -9.28 -6.62 -19.69
C THR A 99 -9.63 -5.14 -19.54
N LYS A 100 -10.89 -4.77 -19.84
CA LYS A 100 -11.37 -3.41 -19.62
C LYS A 100 -11.56 -3.14 -18.13
N VAL A 101 -10.84 -2.17 -17.58
CA VAL A 101 -10.91 -1.75 -16.17
C VAL A 101 -11.71 -0.45 -16.00
N VAL A 102 -11.63 0.46 -17.00
CA VAL A 102 -12.38 1.72 -17.10
C VAL A 102 -12.81 1.99 -18.54
#